data_AF-A0A439CQW7-F1
#
_entry.id   AF-A0A439CQW7-F1
#
_cell.length_a   1.000
_cell.length_b   1.000
_cell.length_c   1.000
_cell.angle_alpha   90.00
_cell.angle_beta   90.00
_cell.angle_gamma   90.00
#
_symmetry.space_group_name_H-M   'P 1'
#
loop_
_entity.id
_entity.type
_entity.pdbx_description
1 polymer ?
#
loop_
_entity_poly.entity_id
_entity_poly.type
_entity_poly.pdbx_seq_one_letter_code
_entity_poly.pdbx_strand_id
1 'polypeptide(L)'
;VILQGCGPRRGGGWYISAHLQASENWRRLVQSEPGCQDIINEISARAGGVWLWVSLVTDDIVREAEKNETVATRRKIVDEFPDELHEYFERMIKMIPKIHREEMAQTFLVTVEELQPLPLYAFALLEEERRNSDYAVGAPIMTMPGAEIEVEYPALRDRIRNRCSDLLIVDDEPHPVFLRYSVDFLHRTVRDFLRDYDGKLRIWLKTEFDPLVSLSRICLALLKMLPVTSLRDRESANRVIGLTDELLYYAREIEKRSNAQEDTPLVPLLDELDLVNSRHAKGISNHWTHVRDSPAQRGLDGYSEGGRCNFLALAVQARLVKYVRAKLREDPRKIQKGGRPLLDYALRPRRITPISMPYHSTRADPSVDVDMVRLLLSHGASPNQPVFLNGGRSVWACFLLSIQVAHRRDGSETRPTSQSLNNAWYQACDELIQAGARADCLAGTGGEDVSASSILRGVFGEGRASVLEQAMKAREEEAEQSSGSCNIM
;
A
#
# COMPACT_ATOMS: atom_id res chain seq x y z
N VAL A 1 -8.52 4.11 -20.12
CA VAL A 1 -8.82 3.16 -21.25
C VAL A 1 -7.62 2.26 -21.50
N ILE A 2 -7.72 0.98 -21.10
CA ILE A 2 -6.69 -0.03 -21.34
C ILE A 2 -6.85 -0.54 -22.78
N LEU A 3 -5.96 -0.14 -23.69
CA LEU A 3 -5.89 -0.73 -25.02
C LEU A 3 -5.06 -2.03 -24.98
N GLN A 4 -5.62 -3.07 -24.38
CA GLN A 4 -5.28 -4.45 -24.73
C GLN A 4 -6.32 -4.94 -25.74
N GLY A 5 -6.00 -4.79 -27.03
CA GLY A 5 -6.88 -5.27 -28.08
C GLY A 5 -6.65 -4.62 -29.43
N CYS A 6 -5.44 -4.71 -29.97
CA CYS A 6 -5.25 -4.58 -31.42
C CYS A 6 -4.32 -5.69 -31.90
N GLY A 7 -4.91 -6.66 -32.59
CA GLY A 7 -4.18 -7.72 -33.30
C GLY A 7 -3.26 -7.15 -34.38
N PRO A 8 -2.32 -7.98 -34.88
CA PRO A 8 -1.26 -7.54 -35.76
C PRO A 8 -1.82 -7.34 -37.17
N ARG A 9 -2.34 -6.14 -37.52
CA ARG A 9 -2.59 -5.72 -38.92
C ARG A 9 -3.07 -4.28 -39.19
N ARG A 10 -3.03 -3.34 -38.23
CA ARG A 10 -3.25 -1.90 -38.51
C ARG A 10 -2.18 -1.08 -37.76
N GLY A 11 -1.15 -0.65 -38.49
CA GLY A 11 0.07 -0.04 -37.93
C GLY A 11 -0.07 1.41 -37.48
N GLY A 12 0.94 1.92 -36.75
CA GLY A 12 0.99 3.28 -36.17
C GLY A 12 0.71 4.42 -37.17
N GLY A 13 1.01 4.23 -38.46
CA GLY A 13 0.68 5.20 -39.51
C GLY A 13 -0.81 5.52 -39.65
N TRP A 14 -1.72 4.59 -39.34
CA TRP A 14 -3.16 4.86 -39.36
C TRP A 14 -3.60 5.76 -38.20
N TYR A 15 -3.03 5.56 -37.01
CA TYR A 15 -3.32 6.38 -35.83
C TYR A 15 -2.81 7.82 -36.03
N ILE A 16 -1.56 7.97 -36.50
CA ILE A 16 -0.97 9.27 -36.85
C ILE A 16 -1.89 10.01 -37.83
N SER A 17 -2.28 9.34 -38.91
CA SER A 17 -3.17 9.93 -39.91
C SER A 17 -4.54 10.29 -39.31
N ALA A 18 -5.18 9.41 -38.54
CA ALA A 18 -6.48 9.68 -37.95
C ALA A 18 -6.47 10.85 -36.95
N HIS A 19 -5.45 10.95 -36.09
CA HIS A 19 -5.32 12.04 -35.10
C HIS A 19 -4.94 13.37 -35.76
N LEU A 20 -3.97 13.37 -36.67
CA LEU A 20 -3.61 14.59 -37.40
C LEU A 20 -4.78 15.09 -38.26
N GLN A 21 -5.52 14.19 -38.93
CA GLN A 21 -6.68 14.56 -39.76
C GLN A 21 -7.87 15.06 -38.94
N ALA A 22 -7.91 14.83 -37.61
CA ALA A 22 -8.93 15.44 -36.75
C ALA A 22 -8.75 16.97 -36.65
N SER A 23 -7.50 17.46 -36.68
CA SER A 23 -7.20 18.89 -36.68
C SER A 23 -7.60 19.55 -38.00
N GLU A 24 -8.47 20.56 -37.93
CA GLU A 24 -8.92 21.32 -39.10
C GLU A 24 -7.76 22.09 -39.75
N ASN A 25 -6.82 22.59 -38.93
CA ASN A 25 -5.62 23.29 -39.39
C ASN A 25 -4.65 22.33 -40.10
N TRP A 26 -4.50 21.10 -39.62
CA TRP A 26 -3.72 20.07 -40.31
C TRP A 26 -4.35 19.70 -41.66
N ARG A 27 -5.67 19.48 -41.70
CA ARG A 27 -6.40 19.20 -42.94
C ARG A 27 -6.20 20.29 -44.01
N ARG A 28 -6.30 21.56 -43.61
CA ARG A 28 -6.05 22.70 -44.51
C ARG A 28 -4.61 22.73 -45.01
N LEU A 29 -3.65 22.36 -44.16
CA LEU A 29 -2.23 22.35 -44.49
C LEU A 29 -1.83 21.22 -45.44
N VAL A 30 -2.38 20.01 -45.25
CA VAL A 30 -2.17 18.87 -46.17
C VAL A 30 -2.67 19.21 -47.59
N GLN A 31 -3.69 20.05 -47.71
CA GLN A 31 -4.21 20.52 -48.99
C GLN A 31 -3.30 21.59 -49.63
N SER A 32 -2.52 22.34 -48.85
CA SER A 32 -1.65 23.41 -49.35
C SER A 32 -0.18 23.01 -49.54
N GLU A 33 0.33 22.00 -48.82
CA GLU A 33 1.72 21.53 -48.93
C GLU A 33 1.87 19.99 -48.95
N PRO A 34 2.42 19.41 -50.05
CA PRO A 34 2.62 17.95 -50.18
C PRO A 34 3.58 17.31 -49.17
N GLY A 35 4.47 18.11 -48.54
CA GLY A 35 5.53 17.62 -47.64
C GLY A 35 5.03 17.06 -46.29
N CYS A 36 3.72 17.15 -46.00
CA CYS A 36 3.12 16.61 -44.79
C CYS A 36 3.16 15.07 -44.72
N GLN A 37 3.21 14.39 -45.88
CA GLN A 37 3.31 12.93 -45.92
C GLN A 37 4.69 12.43 -45.46
N ASP A 38 5.74 13.23 -45.70
CA ASP A 38 7.11 12.91 -45.26
C ASP A 38 7.21 12.93 -43.73
N ILE A 39 6.53 13.87 -43.08
CA ILE A 39 6.46 13.98 -41.61
C ILE A 39 5.85 12.70 -41.00
N ILE A 40 4.78 12.16 -41.60
CA ILE A 40 4.14 10.92 -41.13
C ILE A 40 5.10 9.72 -41.25
N ASN A 41 5.83 9.65 -42.37
CA ASN A 41 6.80 8.58 -42.61
C ASN A 41 7.99 8.67 -41.64
N GLU A 42 8.45 9.88 -41.35
CA GLU A 42 9.55 10.15 -40.44
C GLU A 42 9.20 9.79 -38.99
N ILE A 43 8.03 10.20 -38.50
CA ILE A 43 7.51 9.80 -37.17
C ILE A 43 7.43 8.27 -37.09
N SER A 44 6.91 7.62 -38.13
CA SER A 44 6.77 6.16 -38.16
C SER A 44 8.13 5.45 -38.13
N ALA A 45 9.15 6.01 -38.78
CA ALA A 45 10.51 5.46 -38.81
C ALA A 45 11.24 5.65 -37.48
N ARG A 46 11.14 6.83 -36.86
CA ARG A 46 11.83 7.16 -35.59
C ARG A 46 11.20 6.52 -34.36
N ALA A 47 9.90 6.23 -34.41
CA ALA A 47 9.18 5.66 -33.27
C ALA A 47 9.74 4.33 -32.76
N GLY A 48 10.49 3.56 -33.56
CA GLY A 48 11.11 2.30 -33.12
C GLY A 48 10.11 1.27 -32.57
N GLY A 49 8.83 1.37 -32.91
CA GLY A 49 7.74 0.53 -32.37
C GLY A 49 7.12 1.02 -31.05
N VAL A 50 7.56 2.15 -30.49
CA VAL A 50 7.03 2.73 -29.24
C VAL A 50 5.80 3.59 -29.54
N TRP A 51 4.61 3.02 -29.36
CA TRP A 51 3.34 3.72 -29.65
C TRP A 51 3.16 5.03 -28.86
N LEU A 52 3.62 5.08 -27.61
CA LEU A 52 3.54 6.31 -26.80
C LEU A 52 4.32 7.47 -27.44
N TRP A 53 5.50 7.17 -28.02
CA TRP A 53 6.31 8.18 -28.71
C TRP A 53 5.55 8.76 -29.91
N VAL A 54 4.92 7.90 -30.71
CA VAL A 54 4.06 8.30 -31.82
C VAL A 54 2.94 9.22 -31.36
N SER A 55 2.25 8.86 -30.27
CA SER A 55 1.15 9.65 -29.71
C SER A 55 1.63 11.03 -29.28
N LEU A 56 2.71 11.10 -28.50
CA LEU A 56 3.24 12.34 -27.96
C LEU A 56 3.71 13.33 -29.05
N VAL A 57 4.49 12.83 -30.03
CA VAL A 57 4.95 13.66 -31.16
C VAL A 57 3.77 14.18 -31.98
N THR A 58 2.78 13.32 -32.20
CA THR A 58 1.57 13.68 -32.94
C THR A 58 0.80 14.78 -32.20
N ASP A 59 0.62 14.66 -30.89
CA ASP A 59 -0.07 15.65 -30.06
C ASP A 59 0.66 16.99 -30.02
N ASP A 60 2.00 16.99 -29.93
CA ASP A 60 2.80 18.23 -30.00
C ASP A 60 2.67 18.93 -31.36
N ILE A 61 2.70 18.17 -32.46
CA ILE A 61 2.47 18.72 -33.80
C ILE A 61 1.07 19.32 -33.92
N VAL A 62 0.04 18.67 -33.37
CA VAL A 62 -1.33 19.19 -33.37
C VAL A 62 -1.43 20.48 -32.58
N ARG A 63 -0.85 20.54 -31.37
CA ARG A 63 -0.85 21.75 -30.52
C ARG A 63 -0.18 22.93 -31.20
N GLU A 64 0.94 22.72 -31.87
CA GLU A 64 1.63 23.81 -32.60
C GLU A 64 0.93 24.15 -33.92
N ALA A 65 0.22 23.19 -34.54
CA ALA A 65 -0.63 23.47 -35.71
C ALA A 65 -1.83 24.36 -35.38
N GLU A 66 -2.29 24.39 -34.13
CA GLU A 66 -3.36 25.29 -33.66
C GLU A 66 -2.91 26.75 -33.56
N LYS A 67 -1.59 27.03 -33.56
CA LYS A 67 -1.02 28.39 -33.48
C LYS A 67 -0.74 29.05 -34.84
N ASN A 68 -1.24 28.51 -35.95
CA ASN A 68 -1.00 28.99 -37.32
C ASN A 68 0.50 29.00 -37.75
N GLU A 69 1.32 28.12 -37.20
CA GLU A 69 2.75 28.06 -37.52
C GLU A 69 3.07 27.31 -38.82
N THR A 70 4.23 27.61 -39.43
CA THR A 70 4.67 27.06 -40.74
C THR A 70 5.11 25.58 -40.68
N VAL A 71 5.18 24.91 -41.84
CA VAL A 71 5.64 23.50 -41.97
C VAL A 71 7.08 23.30 -41.48
N ALA A 72 7.95 24.30 -41.63
CA ALA A 72 9.31 24.27 -41.13
C ALA A 72 9.39 24.16 -39.60
N THR A 73 8.51 24.87 -38.87
CA THR A 73 8.44 24.76 -37.41
C THR A 73 7.97 23.37 -36.98
N ARG A 74 7.08 22.73 -37.76
CA ARG A 74 6.57 21.38 -37.45
C ARG A 74 7.58 20.28 -37.75
N ARG A 75 8.39 20.41 -38.82
CA ARG A 75 9.57 19.55 -39.02
C ARG A 75 10.55 19.68 -37.87
N LYS A 76 10.80 20.92 -37.41
CA LYS A 76 11.65 21.19 -36.26
C LYS A 76 11.14 20.51 -34.98
N ILE A 77 9.83 20.40 -34.77
CA ILE A 77 9.26 19.62 -33.64
C ILE A 77 9.66 18.15 -33.74
N VAL A 78 9.52 17.55 -34.93
CA VAL A 78 9.93 16.15 -35.16
C VAL A 78 11.44 16.02 -34.97
N ASP A 79 12.23 16.87 -35.61
CA ASP A 79 13.71 16.87 -35.53
C ASP A 79 14.22 16.99 -34.09
N GLU A 80 13.65 17.92 -33.30
CA GLU A 80 14.03 18.16 -31.91
C GLU A 80 13.33 17.23 -30.91
N PHE A 81 12.46 16.33 -31.36
CA PHE A 81 11.82 15.38 -30.47
C PHE A 81 12.85 14.33 -30.02
N PRO A 82 13.03 14.09 -28.71
CA PRO A 82 14.00 13.12 -28.23
C PRO A 82 13.68 11.70 -28.68
N ASP A 83 14.68 10.93 -29.11
CA ASP A 83 14.47 9.52 -29.49
C ASP A 83 14.11 8.66 -28.26
N GLU A 84 14.53 9.08 -27.06
CA GLU A 84 14.20 8.42 -25.79
C GLU A 84 13.07 9.14 -25.03
N LEU A 85 12.07 8.37 -24.59
CA LEU A 85 10.94 8.89 -23.80
C LEU A 85 11.38 9.57 -22.49
N HIS A 86 12.48 9.13 -21.87
CA HIS A 86 13.00 9.71 -20.63
C HIS A 86 13.44 11.17 -20.83
N GLU A 87 14.14 11.46 -21.93
CA GLU A 87 14.57 12.81 -22.28
C GLU A 87 13.36 13.72 -22.57
N TYR A 88 12.34 13.17 -23.22
CA TYR A 88 11.09 13.89 -23.44
C TYR A 88 10.38 14.24 -22.12
N PHE A 89 10.22 13.29 -21.20
CA PHE A 89 9.62 13.57 -19.88
C PHE A 89 10.45 14.60 -19.09
N GLU A 90 11.78 14.50 -19.13
CA GLU A 90 12.66 15.50 -18.50
C GLU A 90 12.50 16.89 -19.14
N ARG A 91 12.33 16.97 -20.46
CA ARG A 91 12.02 18.24 -21.17
C ARG A 91 10.69 18.82 -20.68
N MET A 92 9.62 18.02 -20.61
CA MET A 92 8.31 18.47 -20.11
C MET A 92 8.43 19.03 -18.68
N ILE A 93 9.11 18.31 -17.79
CA ILE A 93 9.35 18.77 -16.41
C ILE A 93 10.14 20.08 -16.38
N LYS A 94 11.16 20.24 -17.22
CA LYS A 94 11.96 21.47 -17.28
C LYS A 94 11.17 22.68 -17.77
N MET A 95 10.18 22.46 -18.64
CA MET A 95 9.28 23.50 -19.17
C MET A 95 8.29 24.03 -18.13
N ILE A 96 8.04 23.29 -17.05
CA ILE A 96 7.15 23.73 -15.97
C ILE A 96 7.73 25.01 -15.32
N PRO A 97 6.93 26.11 -15.24
CA PRO A 97 7.39 27.36 -14.67
C PRO A 97 7.99 27.19 -13.28
N LYS A 98 9.09 27.89 -12.99
CA LYS A 98 9.84 27.76 -11.71
C LYS A 98 8.95 27.91 -10.47
N ILE A 99 7.95 28.80 -10.53
CA ILE A 99 7.00 29.04 -9.45
C ILE A 99 6.16 27.80 -9.08
N HIS A 100 5.97 26.87 -10.02
CA HIS A 100 5.16 25.66 -9.84
C HIS A 100 6.00 24.42 -9.52
N ARG A 101 7.33 24.52 -9.49
CA ARG A 101 8.20 23.33 -9.39
C ARG A 101 8.09 22.60 -8.06
N GLU A 102 7.86 23.33 -6.98
CA GLU A 102 7.63 22.71 -5.67
C GLU A 102 6.32 21.94 -5.64
N GLU A 103 5.22 22.55 -6.12
CA GLU A 103 3.90 21.90 -6.21
C GLU A 103 3.98 20.64 -7.08
N MET A 104 4.62 20.76 -8.24
CA MET A 104 4.88 19.66 -9.16
C MET A 104 5.68 18.53 -8.53
N ALA A 105 6.78 18.87 -7.82
CA ALA A 105 7.61 17.88 -7.16
C ALA A 105 6.81 17.09 -6.11
N GLN A 106 6.06 17.79 -5.24
CA GLN A 106 5.20 17.13 -4.25
C GLN A 106 4.16 16.24 -4.90
N THR A 107 3.48 16.74 -5.95
CA THR A 107 2.49 15.98 -6.71
C THR A 107 3.07 14.70 -7.31
N PHE A 108 4.24 14.74 -7.96
CA PHE A 108 4.87 13.55 -8.50
C PHE A 108 5.37 12.59 -7.42
N LEU A 109 5.91 13.11 -6.31
CA LEU A 109 6.38 12.27 -5.21
C LEU A 109 5.22 11.47 -4.58
N VAL A 110 4.03 12.07 -4.40
CA VAL A 110 2.87 11.33 -3.87
C VAL A 110 2.30 10.34 -4.88
N THR A 111 2.18 10.70 -6.17
CA THR A 111 1.60 9.80 -7.18
C THR A 111 2.52 8.62 -7.50
N VAL A 112 3.84 8.75 -7.36
CA VAL A 112 4.77 7.63 -7.51
C VAL A 112 4.58 6.57 -6.42
N GLU A 113 4.27 7.00 -5.20
CA GLU A 113 4.12 6.17 -3.99
C GLU A 113 2.68 5.70 -3.73
N GLU A 114 1.68 6.29 -4.38
CA GLU A 114 0.28 5.93 -4.19
C GLU A 114 0.00 4.45 -4.50
N LEU A 115 -0.86 3.85 -3.69
CA LEU A 115 -1.26 2.45 -3.83
C LEU A 115 -2.26 2.24 -4.97
N GLN A 116 -3.10 3.25 -5.19
CA GLN A 116 -4.04 3.37 -6.30
C GLN A 116 -4.14 4.84 -6.72
N PRO A 117 -4.55 5.13 -7.97
CA PRO A 117 -4.69 6.50 -8.46
C PRO A 117 -5.50 7.37 -7.50
N LEU A 118 -4.96 8.49 -7.04
CA LEU A 118 -5.64 9.36 -6.08
C LEU A 118 -6.87 10.07 -6.70
N PRO A 119 -7.92 10.36 -5.91
CA PRO A 119 -9.01 11.23 -6.38
C PRO A 119 -8.50 12.65 -6.59
N LEU A 120 -9.04 13.40 -7.56
CA LEU A 120 -8.57 14.76 -7.89
C LEU A 120 -8.59 15.71 -6.68
N TYR A 121 -9.54 15.54 -5.76
CA TYR A 121 -9.60 16.36 -4.55
C TYR A 121 -8.44 16.13 -3.58
N ALA A 122 -7.72 14.99 -3.67
CA ALA A 122 -6.52 14.74 -2.88
C ALA A 122 -5.45 15.82 -3.10
N PHE A 123 -5.42 16.44 -4.29
CA PHE A 123 -4.47 17.51 -4.60
C PHE A 123 -4.87 18.86 -4.01
N ALA A 124 -6.15 19.08 -3.68
CA ALA A 124 -6.57 20.19 -2.84
C ALA A 124 -6.07 20.01 -1.39
N LEU A 125 -6.13 18.77 -0.88
CA LEU A 125 -5.62 18.42 0.45
C LEU A 125 -4.09 18.56 0.53
N LEU A 126 -3.38 18.18 -0.53
CA LEU A 126 -1.93 18.39 -0.64
C LEU A 126 -1.55 19.88 -0.66
N GLU A 127 -2.43 20.74 -1.21
CA GLU A 127 -2.26 22.19 -1.12
C GLU A 127 -2.48 22.72 0.29
N GLU A 128 -3.48 22.18 0.99
CA GLU A 128 -3.72 22.54 2.39
C GLU A 128 -2.57 22.13 3.30
N GLU A 129 -1.92 21.00 3.04
CA GLU A 129 -0.72 20.56 3.77
C GLU A 129 0.42 21.57 3.71
N ARG A 130 0.59 22.27 2.57
CA ARG A 130 1.60 23.35 2.45
C ARG A 130 1.30 24.54 3.34
N ARG A 131 0.03 24.78 3.70
CA ARG A 131 -0.38 25.85 4.63
C ARG A 131 -0.33 25.39 6.07
N ASN A 132 -0.70 24.13 6.31
CA ASN A 132 -0.82 23.54 7.63
C ASN A 132 -0.46 22.05 7.58
N SER A 133 0.71 21.68 8.11
CA SER A 133 1.18 20.28 8.15
C SER A 133 0.29 19.36 8.99
N ASP A 134 -0.53 19.91 9.90
CA ASP A 134 -1.40 19.15 10.80
C ASP A 134 -2.89 19.20 10.38
N TYR A 135 -3.18 19.69 9.16
CA TYR A 135 -4.55 19.88 8.67
C TYR A 135 -5.42 18.62 8.83
N ALA A 136 -4.88 17.43 8.54
CA ALA A 136 -5.64 16.19 8.58
C ALA A 136 -6.06 15.81 10.02
N VAL A 137 -5.19 16.05 11.00
CA VAL A 137 -5.49 15.79 12.42
C VAL A 137 -6.45 16.85 12.96
N GLY A 138 -6.21 18.13 12.65
CA GLY A 138 -7.04 19.24 13.12
C GLY A 138 -8.40 19.39 12.44
N ALA A 139 -8.59 18.81 11.25
CA ALA A 139 -9.83 18.94 10.50
C ALA A 139 -11.04 18.34 11.26
N PRO A 140 -12.23 18.96 11.17
CA PRO A 140 -13.43 18.41 11.77
C PRO A 140 -13.85 17.11 11.09
N ILE A 141 -14.49 16.22 11.85
CA ILE A 141 -15.17 15.03 11.31
C ILE A 141 -16.51 15.49 10.77
N MET A 142 -16.55 15.85 9.49
CA MET A 142 -17.72 16.43 8.84
C MET A 142 -17.81 15.95 7.40
N THR A 143 -18.97 15.39 7.05
CA THR A 143 -19.29 15.03 5.67
C THR A 143 -19.26 16.28 4.80
N MET A 144 -18.43 16.26 3.76
CA MET A 144 -18.41 17.32 2.77
C MET A 144 -19.52 17.09 1.74
N PRO A 145 -20.43 18.06 1.51
CA PRO A 145 -21.45 17.94 0.48
C PRO A 145 -20.79 17.81 -0.89
N GLY A 146 -21.19 16.80 -1.67
CA GLY A 146 -20.63 16.58 -3.01
C GLY A 146 -20.72 17.80 -3.92
N ALA A 147 -21.77 18.61 -3.78
CA ALA A 147 -21.94 19.85 -4.55
C ALA A 147 -20.85 20.91 -4.27
N GLU A 148 -20.32 20.97 -3.04
CA GLU A 148 -19.23 21.91 -2.71
C GLU A 148 -17.92 21.48 -3.38
N ILE A 149 -17.66 20.17 -3.40
CA ILE A 149 -16.48 19.58 -4.03
C ILE A 149 -16.53 19.73 -5.56
N GLU A 150 -17.70 19.56 -6.16
CA GLU A 150 -17.90 19.66 -7.62
C GLU A 150 -17.54 21.05 -8.18
N VAL A 151 -17.72 22.11 -7.39
CA VAL A 151 -17.34 23.48 -7.77
C VAL A 151 -15.82 23.64 -7.87
N GLU A 152 -15.04 22.85 -7.14
CA GLU A 152 -13.58 22.93 -7.13
C GLU A 152 -12.91 22.17 -8.28
N TYR A 153 -13.56 21.14 -8.83
CA TYR A 153 -12.93 20.24 -9.81
C TYR A 153 -12.38 20.93 -11.07
N PRO A 154 -13.06 21.89 -11.72
CA PRO A 154 -12.50 22.56 -12.88
C PRO A 154 -11.16 23.25 -12.57
N ALA A 155 -11.08 23.96 -11.44
CA ALA A 155 -9.88 24.64 -11.00
C ALA A 155 -8.76 23.67 -10.58
N LEU A 156 -9.10 22.52 -10.01
CA LEU A 156 -8.13 21.47 -9.67
C LEU A 156 -7.57 20.78 -10.92
N ARG A 157 -8.41 20.52 -11.92
CA ARG A 157 -8.00 19.95 -13.20
C ARG A 157 -7.02 20.86 -13.93
N ASP A 158 -7.32 22.16 -13.99
CA ASP A 158 -6.42 23.15 -14.57
C ASP A 158 -5.12 23.27 -13.77
N ARG A 159 -5.18 23.12 -12.44
CA ARG A 159 -3.98 23.05 -11.61
C ARG A 159 -3.10 21.86 -12.01
N ILE A 160 -3.61 20.64 -11.99
CA ILE A 160 -2.84 19.44 -12.35
C ILE A 160 -2.21 19.59 -13.73
N ARG A 161 -2.99 20.03 -14.72
CA ARG A 161 -2.50 20.26 -16.09
C ARG A 161 -1.34 21.24 -16.13
N ASN A 162 -1.48 22.40 -15.47
CA ASN A 162 -0.46 23.44 -15.46
C ASN A 162 0.80 23.07 -14.66
N ARG A 163 0.68 22.21 -13.64
CA ARG A 163 1.78 21.82 -12.75
C ARG A 163 2.51 20.58 -13.24
N CYS A 164 1.85 19.70 -13.97
CA CYS A 164 2.39 18.39 -14.35
C CYS A 164 2.53 18.18 -15.87
N SER A 165 2.21 19.20 -16.68
CA SER A 165 2.38 19.20 -18.14
C SER A 165 1.87 17.92 -18.81
N ASP A 166 0.66 17.47 -18.48
CA ASP A 166 0.03 16.26 -19.04
C ASP A 166 0.74 14.92 -18.74
N LEU A 167 1.80 14.90 -17.90
CA LEU A 167 2.37 13.65 -17.39
C LEU A 167 1.40 12.91 -16.46
N LEU A 168 0.47 13.66 -15.86
CA LEU A 168 -0.71 13.15 -15.16
C LEU A 168 -1.98 13.51 -15.94
N ILE A 169 -2.89 12.55 -16.02
CA ILE A 169 -4.22 12.69 -16.60
C ILE A 169 -5.26 12.62 -15.48
N VAL A 170 -6.31 13.40 -15.63
CA VAL A 170 -7.52 13.32 -14.82
C VAL A 170 -8.57 12.55 -15.62
N ASP A 171 -8.88 11.33 -15.19
CA ASP A 171 -9.91 10.49 -15.80
C ASP A 171 -11.30 10.87 -15.26
N ASP A 172 -12.33 10.84 -16.11
CA ASP A 172 -13.73 11.17 -15.73
C ASP A 172 -14.45 10.03 -14.97
N GLU A 173 -13.76 8.92 -14.73
CA GLU A 173 -14.31 7.76 -14.03
C GLU A 173 -14.45 8.02 -12.52
N PRO A 174 -15.50 7.45 -11.87
CA PRO A 174 -15.63 7.51 -10.41
C PRO A 174 -14.46 6.79 -9.74
N HIS A 175 -13.91 7.39 -8.69
CA HIS A 175 -12.81 6.80 -7.94
C HIS A 175 -13.34 5.62 -7.09
N PRO A 176 -12.64 4.47 -7.04
CA PRO A 176 -13.14 3.23 -6.42
C PRO A 176 -13.45 3.33 -4.93
N VAL A 177 -12.82 4.26 -4.21
CA VAL A 177 -13.00 4.43 -2.76
C VAL A 177 -13.94 5.58 -2.45
N PHE A 178 -13.54 6.81 -2.77
CA PHE A 178 -14.32 8.01 -2.49
C PHE A 178 -14.02 9.11 -3.52
N LEU A 179 -15.00 10.00 -3.75
CA LEU A 179 -14.96 11.11 -4.69
C LEU A 179 -14.87 10.70 -6.16
N ARG A 180 -14.72 11.70 -7.02
CA ARG A 180 -14.68 11.55 -8.48
C ARG A 180 -13.32 11.95 -8.99
N TYR A 181 -13.08 11.52 -10.23
CA TYR A 181 -11.90 11.82 -11.02
C TYR A 181 -10.65 11.18 -10.45
N SER A 182 -10.18 10.12 -11.09
CA SER A 182 -8.90 9.51 -10.73
C SER A 182 -7.77 10.25 -11.44
N VAL A 183 -6.68 10.51 -10.73
CA VAL A 183 -5.46 11.09 -11.33
C VAL A 183 -4.43 9.98 -11.46
N ASP A 184 -4.09 9.64 -12.70
CA ASP A 184 -3.10 8.62 -13.01
C ASP A 184 -2.09 9.13 -14.04
N PHE A 185 -1.03 8.37 -14.24
CA PHE A 185 -0.02 8.68 -15.24
C PHE A 185 -0.58 8.54 -16.66
N LEU A 186 -0.14 9.43 -17.55
CA LEU A 186 -0.38 9.30 -18.98
C LEU A 186 -0.02 7.91 -19.51
N HIS A 187 1.05 7.32 -18.97
CA HIS A 187 1.45 5.95 -19.27
C HIS A 187 2.32 5.38 -18.14
N ARG A 188 2.32 4.04 -18.00
CA ARG A 188 3.12 3.33 -16.97
C ARG A 188 4.61 3.71 -16.95
N THR A 189 5.19 4.02 -18.11
CA THR A 189 6.61 4.41 -18.25
C THR A 189 6.92 5.76 -17.60
N VAL A 190 5.92 6.63 -17.42
CA VAL A 190 6.09 7.89 -16.70
C VAL A 190 6.33 7.62 -15.22
N ARG A 191 5.58 6.66 -14.63
CA ARG A 191 5.78 6.24 -13.23
C ARG A 191 7.19 5.67 -13.03
N ASP A 192 7.64 4.82 -13.95
CA ASP A 192 9.00 4.23 -13.90
C ASP A 192 10.08 5.33 -13.99
N PHE A 193 9.94 6.26 -14.95
CA PHE A 193 10.83 7.41 -15.08
C PHE A 193 10.88 8.26 -13.79
N LEU A 194 9.73 8.58 -13.20
CA LEU A 194 9.67 9.44 -12.02
C LEU A 194 10.26 8.78 -10.77
N ARG A 195 10.28 7.45 -10.68
CA ARG A 195 10.98 6.73 -9.60
C ARG A 195 12.49 6.95 -9.66
N ASP A 196 13.05 6.93 -10.86
CA ASP A 196 14.48 7.19 -11.05
C ASP A 196 14.78 8.70 -10.95
N TYR A 197 13.80 9.55 -11.24
CA TYR A 197 13.89 11.01 -11.18
C TYR A 197 13.64 11.60 -9.77
N ASP A 198 13.25 10.78 -8.81
CA ASP A 198 12.87 11.15 -7.43
C ASP A 198 13.92 12.07 -6.75
N GLY A 199 15.21 11.75 -6.86
CA GLY A 199 16.29 12.58 -6.31
C GLY A 199 16.34 14.00 -6.91
N LYS A 200 16.04 14.14 -8.22
CA LYS A 200 15.97 15.45 -8.89
C LYS A 200 14.70 16.21 -8.49
N LEU A 201 13.58 15.53 -8.25
CA LEU A 201 12.35 16.17 -7.74
C LEU A 201 12.59 16.81 -6.37
N ARG A 202 13.33 16.13 -5.49
CA ARG A 202 13.61 16.62 -4.14
C ARG A 202 14.40 17.94 -4.11
N ILE A 203 15.15 18.27 -5.17
CA ILE A 203 15.88 19.54 -5.28
C ILE A 203 14.91 20.75 -5.32
N TRP A 204 13.66 20.55 -5.74
CA TRP A 204 12.67 21.62 -5.83
C TRP A 204 11.80 21.77 -4.59
N LEU A 205 11.98 20.92 -3.58
CA LEU A 205 11.29 21.04 -2.30
C LEU A 205 11.94 22.15 -1.45
N LYS A 206 11.13 23.02 -0.84
CA LYS A 206 11.66 24.04 0.09
C LYS A 206 11.76 23.52 1.53
N THR A 207 10.97 22.52 1.87
CA THR A 207 10.94 21.87 3.18
C THR A 207 11.05 20.37 3.03
N GLU A 208 11.39 19.69 4.12
CA GLU A 208 11.35 18.24 4.17
C GLU A 208 9.92 17.75 3.89
N PHE A 209 9.80 16.78 2.98
CA PHE A 209 8.52 16.26 2.52
C PHE A 209 8.64 14.74 2.36
N ASP A 210 7.85 14.01 3.14
CA ASP A 210 7.71 12.57 3.01
C ASP A 210 6.37 12.27 2.33
N PRO A 211 6.38 11.77 1.08
CA PRO A 211 5.16 11.47 0.34
C PRO A 211 4.26 10.45 1.04
N LEU A 212 4.81 9.50 1.79
CA LEU A 212 4.01 8.50 2.50
C LEU A 212 3.28 9.10 3.71
N VAL A 213 3.89 10.10 4.37
CA VAL A 213 3.23 10.83 5.47
C VAL A 213 2.10 11.69 4.89
N SER A 214 2.33 12.38 3.77
CA SER A 214 1.30 13.15 3.06
C SER A 214 0.16 12.26 2.57
N LEU A 215 0.45 11.09 2.00
CA LEU A 215 -0.58 10.10 1.63
C LEU A 215 -1.40 9.64 2.85
N SER A 216 -0.74 9.44 4.01
CA SER A 216 -1.44 9.11 5.26
C SER A 216 -2.36 10.24 5.73
N ARG A 217 -1.92 11.51 5.61
CA ARG A 217 -2.75 12.71 5.89
C ARG A 217 -3.94 12.80 4.96
N ILE A 218 -3.73 12.58 3.66
CA ILE A 218 -4.79 12.55 2.64
C ILE A 218 -5.83 11.47 2.97
N CYS A 219 -5.42 10.23 3.26
CA CYS A 219 -6.34 9.17 3.63
C CYS A 219 -7.19 9.54 4.87
N LEU A 220 -6.56 10.11 5.90
CA LEU A 220 -7.27 10.54 7.11
C LEU A 220 -8.26 11.67 6.83
N ALA A 221 -7.88 12.67 6.04
CA ALA A 221 -8.75 13.78 5.67
C ALA A 221 -9.95 13.29 4.83
N LEU A 222 -9.71 12.44 3.84
CA LEU A 222 -10.78 11.80 3.05
C LEU A 222 -11.74 11.00 3.95
N LEU A 223 -11.20 10.27 4.94
CA LEU A 223 -12.00 9.49 5.89
C LEU A 223 -12.88 10.37 6.79
N LYS A 224 -12.43 11.58 7.14
CA LYS A 224 -13.21 12.57 7.89
C LYS A 224 -14.34 13.18 7.06
N MET A 225 -14.13 13.29 5.75
CA MET A 225 -15.09 13.83 4.78
C MET A 225 -16.13 12.81 4.29
N LEU A 226 -15.90 11.51 4.55
CA LEU A 226 -16.76 10.43 4.04
C LEU A 226 -18.21 10.55 4.53
N PRO A 227 -19.21 10.45 3.63
CA PRO A 227 -20.61 10.34 4.00
C PRO A 227 -20.89 8.96 4.58
N VAL A 228 -20.74 8.79 5.89
CA VAL A 228 -21.01 7.53 6.60
C VAL A 228 -22.38 7.61 7.29
N THR A 229 -23.37 6.89 6.75
CA THR A 229 -24.70 6.79 7.39
C THR A 229 -24.71 5.74 8.50
N SER A 230 -24.10 4.58 8.25
CA SER A 230 -23.98 3.47 9.19
C SER A 230 -22.90 2.49 8.73
N LEU A 231 -22.04 2.03 9.63
CA LEU A 231 -21.10 0.94 9.33
C LEU A 231 -21.78 -0.44 9.20
N ARG A 232 -23.11 -0.53 9.35
CA ARG A 232 -23.89 -1.72 8.98
C ARG A 232 -24.17 -1.78 7.48
N ASP A 233 -24.09 -0.64 6.79
CA ASP A 233 -24.15 -0.59 5.34
C ASP A 233 -22.80 -1.04 4.76
N ARG A 234 -22.85 -1.98 3.81
CA ARG A 234 -21.66 -2.63 3.26
C ARG A 234 -20.81 -1.66 2.45
N GLU A 235 -21.44 -0.72 1.74
CA GLU A 235 -20.72 0.28 0.95
C GLU A 235 -19.94 1.23 1.87
N SER A 236 -20.61 1.79 2.88
CA SER A 236 -20.00 2.65 3.90
C SER A 236 -18.87 1.95 4.64
N ALA A 237 -19.10 0.70 5.06
CA ALA A 237 -18.08 -0.14 5.68
C ALA A 237 -16.86 -0.34 4.78
N ASN A 238 -17.07 -0.71 3.51
CA ASN A 238 -15.98 -0.93 2.56
C ASN A 238 -15.15 0.33 2.31
N ARG A 239 -15.78 1.51 2.20
CA ARG A 239 -15.06 2.79 2.02
C ARG A 239 -14.20 3.14 3.23
N VAL A 240 -14.77 3.03 4.42
CA VAL A 240 -14.05 3.29 5.68
C VAL A 240 -12.87 2.34 5.85
N ILE A 241 -13.10 1.03 5.65
CA ILE A 241 -12.04 0.03 5.75
C ILE A 241 -11.00 0.19 4.64
N GLY A 242 -11.41 0.59 3.43
CA GLY A 242 -10.53 0.89 2.32
C GLY A 242 -9.50 1.97 2.64
N LEU A 243 -9.96 3.17 3.00
CA LEU A 243 -9.06 4.27 3.40
C LEU A 243 -8.19 3.91 4.62
N THR A 244 -8.77 3.15 5.56
CA THR A 244 -8.03 2.66 6.73
C THR A 244 -6.88 1.74 6.31
N ASP A 245 -7.13 0.78 5.40
CA ASP A 245 -6.10 -0.16 4.95
C ASP A 245 -5.00 0.51 4.12
N GLU A 246 -5.35 1.52 3.32
CA GLU A 246 -4.38 2.36 2.62
C GLU A 246 -3.48 3.12 3.59
N LEU A 247 -4.06 3.77 4.61
CA LEU A 247 -3.27 4.47 5.62
C LEU A 247 -2.36 3.50 6.38
N LEU A 248 -2.87 2.35 6.80
CA LEU A 248 -2.05 1.31 7.46
C LEU A 248 -0.94 0.78 6.54
N TYR A 249 -1.17 0.73 5.22
CA TYR A 249 -0.15 0.38 4.24
C TYR A 249 0.96 1.44 4.19
N TYR A 250 0.60 2.72 4.02
CA TYR A 250 1.60 3.81 3.99
C TYR A 250 2.38 3.89 5.31
N ALA A 251 1.70 3.70 6.44
CA ALA A 251 2.33 3.63 7.74
C ALA A 251 3.38 2.50 7.83
N ARG A 252 3.07 1.33 7.28
CA ARG A 252 4.00 0.20 7.23
C ARG A 252 5.19 0.50 6.32
N GLU A 253 4.97 1.11 5.16
CA GLU A 253 6.08 1.47 4.26
C GLU A 253 7.01 2.53 4.88
N ILE A 254 6.48 3.47 5.66
CA ILE A 254 7.30 4.42 6.46
C ILE A 254 8.16 3.65 7.44
N GLU A 255 7.58 2.79 8.28
CA GLU A 255 8.34 2.07 9.30
C GLU A 255 9.45 1.18 8.69
N LYS A 256 9.24 0.65 7.48
CA LYS A 256 10.24 -0.14 6.74
C LYS A 256 11.40 0.68 6.20
N ARG A 257 11.18 1.96 5.87
CA ARG A 257 12.20 2.86 5.29
C ARG A 257 12.98 3.60 6.38
N SER A 258 12.41 3.73 7.57
CA SER A 258 13.04 4.38 8.72
C SER A 258 13.93 3.44 9.53
N ASN A 259 14.85 3.99 10.33
CA ASN A 259 15.66 3.18 11.23
C ASN A 259 14.82 2.59 12.37
N ALA A 260 15.18 1.40 12.87
CA ALA A 260 14.38 0.68 13.88
C ALA A 260 14.20 1.43 15.21
N GLN A 261 15.14 2.32 15.56
CA GLN A 261 15.16 3.10 16.80
C GLN A 261 14.43 4.44 16.70
N GLU A 262 14.17 4.94 15.49
CA GLU A 262 13.43 6.19 15.29
C GLU A 262 11.96 6.00 15.61
N ASP A 263 11.36 6.94 16.35
CA ASP A 263 9.92 6.96 16.56
C ASP A 263 9.19 7.29 15.24
N THR A 264 7.96 6.80 15.10
CA THR A 264 7.15 7.09 13.91
C THR A 264 6.46 8.45 14.04
N PRO A 265 6.46 9.30 12.99
CA PRO A 265 5.71 10.57 13.01
C PRO A 265 4.19 10.35 12.97
N LEU A 266 3.73 9.12 12.74
CA LEU A 266 2.32 8.81 12.51
C LEU A 266 1.51 8.52 13.76
N VAL A 267 2.09 8.56 14.97
CA VAL A 267 1.32 8.28 16.20
C VAL A 267 0.04 9.14 16.29
N PRO A 268 0.10 10.48 16.11
CA PRO A 268 -1.12 11.31 16.18
C PRO A 268 -2.13 11.00 15.07
N LEU A 269 -1.65 10.67 13.86
CA LEU A 269 -2.52 10.34 12.72
C LEU A 269 -3.24 9.00 12.93
N LEU A 270 -2.54 8.01 13.47
CA LEU A 270 -3.11 6.69 13.75
C LEU A 270 -4.09 6.74 14.94
N ASP A 271 -3.81 7.56 15.95
CA ASP A 271 -4.77 7.82 17.04
C ASP A 271 -6.03 8.50 16.51
N GLU A 272 -5.88 9.51 15.65
CA GLU A 272 -7.01 10.21 15.05
C GLU A 272 -7.79 9.29 14.11
N LEU A 273 -7.13 8.41 13.35
CA LEU A 273 -7.77 7.37 12.54
C LEU A 273 -8.71 6.50 13.39
N ASP A 274 -8.24 6.02 14.56
CA ASP A 274 -9.05 5.23 15.49
C ASP A 274 -10.24 6.02 16.03
N LEU A 275 -10.02 7.29 16.38
CA LEU A 275 -11.06 8.20 16.85
C LEU A 275 -12.15 8.41 15.80
N VAL A 276 -11.76 8.70 14.56
CA VAL A 276 -12.68 8.96 13.44
C VAL A 276 -13.53 7.73 13.16
N ASN A 277 -12.91 6.55 13.06
CA ASN A 277 -13.64 5.31 12.83
C ASN A 277 -14.54 4.93 14.00
N SER A 278 -14.12 5.22 15.23
CA SER A 278 -14.97 5.06 16.42
C SER A 278 -16.20 5.97 16.39
N ARG A 279 -16.09 7.18 15.82
CA ARG A 279 -17.26 8.06 15.60
C ARG A 279 -18.20 7.50 14.54
N HIS A 280 -17.66 7.00 13.44
CA HIS A 280 -18.42 6.31 12.39
C HIS A 280 -19.15 5.06 12.93
N ALA A 281 -18.60 4.43 13.97
CA ALA A 281 -19.14 3.23 14.60
C ALA A 281 -20.10 3.45 15.78
N LYS A 282 -20.55 4.69 16.06
CA LYS A 282 -21.43 4.99 17.22
C LYS A 282 -22.70 4.13 17.36
N GLY A 283 -23.15 3.46 16.30
CA GLY A 283 -24.31 2.54 16.30
C GLY A 283 -23.97 1.04 16.44
N ILE A 284 -22.72 0.69 16.73
CA ILE A 284 -22.21 -0.67 16.86
C ILE A 284 -21.69 -0.86 18.29
N SER A 285 -22.03 -2.00 18.91
CA SER A 285 -21.63 -2.31 20.30
C SER A 285 -20.17 -2.71 20.44
N ASN A 286 -19.60 -3.31 19.40
CA ASN A 286 -18.18 -3.68 19.34
C ASN A 286 -17.36 -2.56 18.71
N HIS A 287 -16.04 -2.61 18.92
CA HIS A 287 -15.09 -1.74 18.25
C HIS A 287 -15.22 -1.82 16.71
N TRP A 288 -15.00 -0.72 16.00
CA TRP A 288 -15.19 -0.61 14.54
C TRP A 288 -14.36 -1.61 13.74
N THR A 289 -13.23 -2.08 14.28
CA THR A 289 -12.37 -3.10 13.66
C THR A 289 -13.10 -4.41 13.38
N HIS A 290 -14.23 -4.67 14.05
CA HIS A 290 -15.09 -5.83 13.82
C HIS A 290 -15.97 -5.76 12.58
N VAL A 291 -16.05 -4.59 11.93
CA VAL A 291 -16.77 -4.43 10.66
C VAL A 291 -16.11 -5.22 9.53
N ARG A 292 -14.83 -5.59 9.70
CA ARG A 292 -14.07 -6.38 8.74
C ARG A 292 -14.55 -7.83 8.69
N ASP A 293 -14.60 -8.38 7.48
CA ASP A 293 -14.86 -9.80 7.27
C ASP A 293 -13.75 -10.66 7.90
N SER A 294 -14.14 -11.77 8.53
CA SER A 294 -13.18 -12.75 9.06
C SER A 294 -12.62 -13.62 7.93
N PRO A 295 -11.31 -13.92 7.92
CA PRO A 295 -10.73 -14.87 6.96
C PRO A 295 -11.44 -16.22 7.01
N ALA A 296 -11.69 -16.81 5.84
CA ALA A 296 -12.25 -18.16 5.76
C ALA A 296 -11.34 -19.17 6.49
N GLN A 297 -11.95 -20.06 7.29
CA GLN A 297 -11.24 -21.10 8.03
C GLN A 297 -10.49 -22.03 7.06
N ARG A 298 -9.25 -22.40 7.42
CA ARG A 298 -8.42 -23.33 6.63
C ARG A 298 -8.01 -24.53 7.48
N GLY A 299 -8.81 -25.60 7.46
CA GLY A 299 -8.56 -26.78 8.29
C GLY A 299 -8.59 -26.44 9.78
N LEU A 300 -7.51 -26.75 10.51
CA LEU A 300 -7.35 -26.40 11.93
C LEU A 300 -6.98 -24.92 12.16
N ASP A 301 -6.66 -24.17 11.10
CA ASP A 301 -6.35 -22.73 11.13
C ASP A 301 -7.63 -21.90 11.04
N GLY A 302 -8.35 -21.84 12.17
CA GLY A 302 -9.54 -21.01 12.36
C GLY A 302 -9.19 -19.61 12.88
N TYR A 303 -9.89 -18.61 12.34
CA TYR A 303 -9.84 -17.22 12.78
C TYR A 303 -11.14 -16.88 13.50
N SER A 304 -11.04 -16.52 14.77
CA SER A 304 -12.18 -16.08 15.56
C SER A 304 -11.75 -14.88 16.39
N GLU A 305 -12.42 -13.75 16.17
CA GLU A 305 -12.08 -12.47 16.79
C GLU A 305 -12.81 -12.23 18.12
N GLY A 306 -13.91 -12.96 18.35
CA GLY A 306 -14.64 -12.97 19.63
C GLY A 306 -15.18 -11.62 20.10
N GLY A 307 -15.32 -10.64 19.19
CA GLY A 307 -15.86 -9.30 19.53
C GLY A 307 -14.93 -8.41 20.36
N ARG A 308 -13.64 -8.75 20.49
CA ARG A 308 -12.69 -8.03 21.36
C ARG A 308 -11.47 -7.45 20.64
N CYS A 309 -11.45 -7.41 19.31
CA CYS A 309 -10.41 -6.71 18.54
C CYS A 309 -10.49 -5.20 18.81
N ASN A 310 -9.34 -4.55 18.97
CA ASN A 310 -9.22 -3.10 19.14
C ASN A 310 -8.17 -2.56 18.14
N PHE A 311 -7.99 -1.25 18.09
CA PHE A 311 -7.05 -0.67 17.13
C PHE A 311 -5.60 -1.09 17.36
N LEU A 312 -5.17 -1.30 18.61
CA LEU A 312 -3.83 -1.81 18.90
C LEU A 312 -3.62 -3.21 18.30
N ALA A 313 -4.61 -4.11 18.40
CA ALA A 313 -4.56 -5.42 17.75
C ALA A 313 -4.50 -5.30 16.21
N LEU A 314 -5.26 -4.38 15.62
CA LEU A 314 -5.18 -4.12 14.18
C LEU A 314 -3.80 -3.58 13.77
N ALA A 315 -3.21 -2.69 14.56
CA ALA A 315 -1.86 -2.18 14.32
C ALA A 315 -0.79 -3.28 14.43
N VAL A 316 -0.96 -4.22 15.36
CA VAL A 316 -0.14 -5.44 15.45
C VAL A 316 -0.28 -6.29 14.19
N GLN A 317 -1.51 -6.55 13.72
CA GLN A 317 -1.74 -7.28 12.46
C GLN A 317 -1.16 -6.56 11.23
N ALA A 318 -1.20 -5.23 11.23
CA ALA A 318 -0.60 -4.38 10.20
C ALA A 318 0.93 -4.24 10.32
N ARG A 319 1.54 -4.85 11.35
CA ARG A 319 2.99 -4.83 11.62
C ARG A 319 3.54 -3.42 11.84
N LEU A 320 2.78 -2.57 12.52
CA LEU A 320 3.22 -1.21 12.88
C LEU A 320 3.98 -1.25 14.22
N VAL A 321 5.21 -1.77 14.19
CA VAL A 321 6.08 -1.99 15.36
C VAL A 321 6.33 -0.70 16.11
N LYS A 322 6.60 0.41 15.41
CA LYS A 322 6.91 1.69 16.06
C LYS A 322 5.69 2.29 16.74
N TYR A 323 4.54 2.26 16.08
CA TYR A 323 3.28 2.69 16.70
C TYR A 323 2.93 1.85 17.93
N VAL A 324 2.98 0.52 17.83
CA VAL A 324 2.68 -0.39 18.96
C VAL A 324 3.65 -0.15 20.11
N ARG A 325 4.95 0.03 19.82
CA ARG A 325 5.97 0.37 20.82
C ARG A 325 5.64 1.68 21.53
N ALA A 326 5.27 2.73 20.79
CA ALA A 326 4.88 4.00 21.38
C ALA A 326 3.68 3.82 22.33
N LYS A 327 2.66 3.05 21.91
CA LYS A 327 1.46 2.81 22.74
C LYS A 327 1.72 1.96 23.98
N LEU A 328 2.61 0.97 23.91
CA LEU A 328 3.01 0.16 25.06
C LEU A 328 3.94 0.91 26.02
N ARG A 329 4.77 1.84 25.52
CA ARG A 329 5.54 2.76 26.36
C ARG A 329 4.63 3.74 27.12
N GLU A 330 3.60 4.24 26.44
CA GLU A 330 2.60 5.16 27.01
C GLU A 330 1.76 4.47 28.09
N ASP A 331 1.31 3.24 27.85
CA ASP A 331 0.61 2.42 28.84
C ASP A 331 0.91 0.92 28.65
N PRO A 332 1.80 0.35 29.48
CA PRO A 332 2.17 -1.07 29.39
C PRO A 332 0.99 -2.03 29.60
N ARG A 333 -0.10 -1.59 30.27
CA ARG A 333 -1.27 -2.44 30.54
C ARG A 333 -2.02 -2.80 29.26
N LYS A 334 -1.85 -2.02 28.19
CA LYS A 334 -2.43 -2.30 26.87
C LYS A 334 -1.97 -3.65 26.27
N ILE A 335 -0.91 -4.27 26.80
CA ILE A 335 -0.51 -5.64 26.45
C ILE A 335 -1.59 -6.67 26.83
N GLN A 336 -2.34 -6.40 27.90
CA GLN A 336 -3.40 -7.27 28.41
C GLN A 336 -4.71 -6.94 27.70
N LYS A 337 -5.19 -7.89 26.90
CA LYS A 337 -6.40 -7.73 26.07
C LYS A 337 -7.26 -8.99 26.15
N GLY A 338 -8.58 -8.80 26.28
CA GLY A 338 -9.55 -9.90 26.22
C GLY A 338 -9.70 -10.49 24.81
N GLY A 339 -10.16 -11.73 24.72
CA GLY A 339 -10.33 -12.45 23.46
C GLY A 339 -9.00 -12.93 22.88
N ARG A 340 -8.79 -12.74 21.58
CA ARG A 340 -7.55 -13.14 20.89
C ARG A 340 -6.34 -12.34 21.43
N PRO A 341 -5.23 -13.00 21.86
CA PRO A 341 -4.03 -12.33 22.35
C PRO A 341 -3.28 -11.52 21.27
N LEU A 342 -2.60 -10.43 21.67
CA LEU A 342 -1.78 -9.61 20.75
C LEU A 342 -0.68 -10.42 20.04
N LEU A 343 -0.01 -11.32 20.76
CA LEU A 343 1.02 -12.19 20.16
C LEU A 343 0.45 -13.09 19.05
N ASP A 344 -0.78 -13.56 19.22
CA ASP A 344 -1.46 -14.37 18.21
C ASP A 344 -1.88 -13.55 16.98
N TYR A 345 -2.17 -12.26 17.15
CA TYR A 345 -2.37 -11.34 16.02
C TYR A 345 -1.09 -11.14 15.21
N ALA A 346 0.08 -11.04 15.86
CA ALA A 346 1.38 -10.88 15.19
C ALA A 346 1.78 -12.14 14.40
N LEU A 347 1.54 -13.32 14.97
CA LEU A 347 1.92 -14.61 14.41
C LEU A 347 0.97 -15.10 13.31
N ARG A 348 -0.31 -14.71 13.38
CA ARG A 348 -1.33 -15.09 12.39
C ARG A 348 -2.04 -13.84 11.85
N PRO A 349 -1.38 -12.97 11.06
CA PRO A 349 -1.88 -11.62 10.73
C PRO A 349 -2.83 -11.58 9.51
N ARG A 350 -3.48 -12.68 9.14
CA ARG A 350 -4.40 -12.69 7.99
C ARG A 350 -5.57 -11.73 8.24
N ARG A 351 -5.82 -10.88 7.24
CA ARG A 351 -6.91 -9.90 7.20
C ARG A 351 -7.56 -9.93 5.82
N ILE A 352 -8.86 -9.62 5.75
CA ILE A 352 -9.56 -9.36 4.49
C ILE A 352 -9.54 -7.85 4.28
N THR A 353 -9.08 -7.43 3.09
CA THR A 353 -9.14 -6.04 2.64
C THR A 353 -10.20 -5.94 1.54
N PRO A 354 -11.10 -4.93 1.56
CA PRO A 354 -12.14 -4.77 0.56
C PRO A 354 -11.60 -4.30 -0.79
N ILE A 355 -10.40 -3.71 -0.79
CA ILE A 355 -9.70 -3.24 -1.98
C ILE A 355 -8.58 -4.23 -2.32
N SER A 356 -8.37 -4.45 -3.62
CA SER A 356 -7.19 -5.15 -4.12
C SER A 356 -5.95 -4.32 -3.83
N MET A 357 -5.04 -4.85 -3.02
CA MET A 357 -3.74 -4.25 -2.73
C MET A 357 -2.64 -5.01 -3.47
N PRO A 358 -2.48 -4.83 -4.81
CA PRO A 358 -1.60 -5.66 -5.64
C PRO A 358 -0.11 -5.60 -5.26
N TYR A 359 0.31 -4.57 -4.51
CA TYR A 359 1.67 -4.52 -3.95
C TYR A 359 1.97 -5.66 -2.96
N HIS A 360 0.96 -6.17 -2.25
CA HIS A 360 1.14 -7.29 -1.32
C HIS A 360 1.28 -8.64 -2.04
N SER A 361 0.79 -8.78 -3.28
CA SER A 361 0.93 -10.02 -4.06
C SER A 361 2.19 -10.06 -4.92
N THR A 362 2.82 -8.91 -5.15
CA THR A 362 4.01 -8.76 -6.01
C THR A 362 5.34 -8.72 -5.25
N ARG A 363 5.33 -8.37 -3.95
CA ARG A 363 6.53 -8.39 -3.09
C ARG A 363 6.53 -9.61 -2.16
N ALA A 364 7.70 -10.26 -2.01
CA ALA A 364 7.92 -11.42 -1.14
C ALA A 364 8.00 -11.04 0.36
N ASP A 365 7.09 -10.19 0.82
CA ASP A 365 7.04 -9.68 2.20
C ASP A 365 6.58 -10.81 3.15
N PRO A 366 7.37 -11.18 4.17
CA PRO A 366 6.98 -12.23 5.11
C PRO A 366 5.68 -11.87 5.82
N SER A 367 4.86 -12.88 6.10
CA SER A 367 3.59 -12.65 6.78
C SER A 367 3.80 -12.23 8.24
N VAL A 368 4.86 -12.73 8.89
CA VAL A 368 5.19 -12.49 10.30
C VAL A 368 6.33 -11.46 10.40
N ASP A 369 6.18 -10.50 11.31
CA ASP A 369 7.22 -9.54 11.68
C ASP A 369 7.86 -9.95 13.00
N VAL A 370 9.15 -10.31 12.97
CA VAL A 370 9.87 -10.83 14.13
C VAL A 370 10.10 -9.75 15.18
N ASP A 371 10.25 -8.49 14.78
CA ASP A 371 10.44 -7.38 15.74
C ASP A 371 9.15 -7.05 16.48
N MET A 372 7.98 -7.23 15.84
CA MET A 372 6.70 -7.21 16.54
C MET A 372 6.60 -8.34 17.58
N VAL A 373 7.01 -9.56 17.22
CA VAL A 373 7.01 -10.71 18.14
C VAL A 373 7.90 -10.42 19.36
N ARG A 374 9.15 -10.00 19.13
CA ARG A 374 10.09 -9.59 20.19
C ARG A 374 9.52 -8.50 21.09
N LEU A 375 8.93 -7.47 20.48
CA LEU A 375 8.34 -6.35 21.22
C LEU A 375 7.23 -6.84 22.15
N LEU A 376 6.33 -7.70 21.69
CA LEU A 376 5.23 -8.20 22.51
C LEU A 376 5.73 -9.14 23.62
N LEU A 377 6.68 -10.02 23.32
CA LEU A 377 7.31 -10.91 24.31
C LEU A 377 8.02 -10.11 25.40
N SER A 378 8.77 -9.06 25.03
CA SER A 378 9.48 -8.20 25.99
C SER A 378 8.55 -7.40 26.92
N HIS A 379 7.27 -7.26 26.54
CA HIS A 379 6.23 -6.62 27.36
C HIS A 379 5.33 -7.64 28.09
N GLY A 380 5.74 -8.91 28.14
CA GLY A 380 5.10 -9.95 28.94
C GLY A 380 4.00 -10.74 28.23
N ALA A 381 3.90 -10.67 26.90
CA ALA A 381 3.06 -11.61 26.15
C ALA A 381 3.62 -13.03 26.29
N SER A 382 2.74 -14.02 26.50
CA SER A 382 3.18 -15.41 26.69
C SER A 382 2.87 -16.28 25.47
N PRO A 383 3.84 -17.08 24.97
CA PRO A 383 3.58 -18.08 23.93
C PRO A 383 2.58 -19.16 24.40
N ASN A 384 2.46 -19.36 25.71
CA ASN A 384 1.59 -20.37 26.31
C ASN A 384 0.19 -19.83 26.67
N GLN A 385 -0.10 -18.55 26.39
CA GLN A 385 -1.41 -17.97 26.70
C GLN A 385 -2.53 -18.73 25.95
N PRO A 386 -3.60 -19.15 26.63
CA PRO A 386 -4.69 -19.88 25.98
C PRO A 386 -5.52 -18.96 25.08
N VAL A 387 -5.79 -19.42 23.86
CA VAL A 387 -6.72 -18.82 22.91
C VAL A 387 -8.05 -19.55 23.03
N PHE A 388 -8.91 -19.09 23.95
CA PHE A 388 -10.21 -19.74 24.24
C PHE A 388 -11.10 -19.88 23.00
N LEU A 389 -11.01 -18.93 22.06
CA LEU A 389 -11.74 -18.94 20.79
C LEU A 389 -11.32 -20.11 19.86
N ASN A 390 -10.16 -20.73 20.11
CA ASN A 390 -9.59 -21.81 19.33
C ASN A 390 -9.50 -23.12 20.14
N GLY A 391 -10.44 -23.33 21.07
CA GLY A 391 -10.52 -24.52 21.91
C GLY A 391 -9.52 -24.53 23.06
N GLY A 392 -9.06 -23.36 23.52
CA GLY A 392 -8.13 -23.23 24.64
C GLY A 392 -6.67 -23.55 24.31
N ARG A 393 -6.34 -23.83 23.04
CA ARG A 393 -4.96 -24.03 22.57
C ARG A 393 -4.10 -22.81 22.88
N SER A 394 -2.82 -23.01 23.17
CA SER A 394 -1.89 -21.90 23.36
C SER A 394 -1.65 -21.12 22.07
N VAL A 395 -1.20 -19.87 22.18
CA VAL A 395 -0.74 -19.05 21.04
C VAL A 395 0.28 -19.82 20.20
N TRP A 396 1.24 -20.48 20.85
CA TRP A 396 2.25 -21.33 20.21
C TRP A 396 1.64 -22.47 19.39
N ALA A 397 0.71 -23.23 19.97
CA ALA A 397 0.03 -24.31 19.27
C ALA A 397 -0.77 -23.81 18.06
N CYS A 398 -1.48 -22.69 18.20
CA CYS A 398 -2.20 -22.06 17.10
C CYS A 398 -1.26 -21.65 15.95
N PHE A 399 -0.08 -21.10 16.27
CA PHE A 399 0.90 -20.70 15.27
C PHE A 399 1.48 -21.90 14.52
N LEU A 400 1.89 -22.97 15.22
CA LEU A 400 2.41 -24.20 14.62
C LEU A 400 1.42 -24.81 13.61
N LEU A 401 0.14 -24.91 13.98
CA LEU A 401 -0.90 -25.42 13.09
C LEU A 401 -1.08 -24.51 11.86
N SER A 402 -0.99 -23.19 12.03
CA SER A 402 -1.14 -22.22 10.95
C SER A 402 -0.01 -22.35 9.91
N ILE A 403 1.25 -22.46 10.35
CA ILE A 403 2.40 -22.64 9.45
C ILE A 403 2.37 -24.02 8.75
N GLN A 404 1.92 -25.07 9.45
CA GLN A 404 1.75 -26.40 8.83
C GLN A 404 0.72 -26.37 7.71
N VAL A 405 -0.44 -25.75 7.94
CA VAL A 405 -1.51 -25.60 6.94
C VAL A 405 -1.03 -24.76 5.75
N ALA A 406 -0.30 -23.67 6.01
CA ALA A 406 0.27 -22.83 4.96
C ALA A 406 1.29 -23.61 4.10
N HIS A 407 2.22 -24.31 4.74
CA HIS A 407 3.25 -25.09 4.07
C HIS A 407 2.68 -26.22 3.20
N ARG A 408 1.65 -26.95 3.68
CA ARG A 408 1.00 -28.02 2.90
C ARG A 408 0.28 -27.53 1.64
N ARG A 409 -0.21 -26.28 1.62
CA ARG A 409 -0.91 -25.71 0.45
C ARG A 409 0.03 -25.25 -0.66
N ASP A 410 1.24 -24.84 -0.31
CA ASP A 410 2.27 -24.44 -1.30
C ASP A 410 2.91 -25.66 -1.99
N GLY A 411 2.53 -26.89 -1.63
CA GLY A 411 3.01 -28.14 -2.22
C GLY A 411 2.53 -28.44 -3.66
N SER A 412 1.92 -27.48 -4.38
CA SER A 412 1.75 -27.60 -5.83
C SER A 412 3.05 -27.17 -6.51
N GLU A 413 3.57 -27.96 -7.45
CA GLU A 413 4.85 -27.79 -8.18
C GLU A 413 5.10 -26.40 -8.81
N THR A 414 4.16 -25.47 -8.75
CA THR A 414 4.25 -24.16 -9.41
C THR A 414 4.77 -23.02 -8.53
N ARG A 415 4.72 -23.05 -7.18
CA ARG A 415 5.34 -22.01 -6.32
C ARG A 415 5.72 -22.51 -4.91
N PRO A 416 7.01 -22.81 -4.60
CA PRO A 416 7.44 -23.11 -3.23
C PRO A 416 7.19 -21.93 -2.28
N THR A 417 6.93 -22.21 -1.00
CA THR A 417 6.88 -21.19 0.06
C THR A 417 8.13 -20.32 -0.04
N SER A 418 7.97 -19.00 -0.14
CA SER A 418 9.11 -18.07 -0.26
C SER A 418 10.13 -18.32 0.85
N GLN A 419 11.42 -18.40 0.52
CA GLN A 419 12.50 -18.57 1.49
C GLN A 419 12.46 -17.47 2.58
N SER A 420 12.03 -16.25 2.23
CA SER A 420 11.84 -15.15 3.18
C SER A 420 10.78 -15.48 4.23
N LEU A 421 9.67 -16.09 3.82
CA LEU A 421 8.56 -16.47 4.70
C LEU A 421 8.95 -17.62 5.64
N ASN A 422 9.62 -18.65 5.11
CA ASN A 422 10.13 -19.76 5.92
C ASN A 422 11.14 -19.27 6.96
N ASN A 423 12.03 -18.34 6.60
CA ASN A 423 12.98 -17.74 7.53
C ASN A 423 12.30 -16.92 8.63
N ALA A 424 11.28 -16.12 8.29
CA ALA A 424 10.52 -15.37 9.29
C ALA A 424 9.78 -16.30 10.26
N TRP A 425 9.20 -17.40 9.79
CA TRP A 425 8.58 -18.41 10.68
C TRP A 425 9.60 -19.06 11.60
N TYR A 426 10.77 -19.41 11.09
CA TYR A 426 11.83 -20.02 11.90
C TYR A 426 12.29 -19.09 13.01
N GLN A 427 12.56 -17.82 12.69
CA GLN A 427 12.96 -16.81 13.67
C GLN A 427 11.85 -16.58 14.71
N ALA A 428 10.58 -16.49 14.28
CA ALA A 428 9.48 -16.39 15.22
C ALA A 428 9.36 -17.61 16.14
N CYS A 429 9.58 -18.83 15.63
CA CYS A 429 9.63 -20.04 16.47
C CYS A 429 10.74 -19.95 17.52
N ASP A 430 11.95 -19.55 17.12
CA ASP A 430 13.08 -19.38 18.05
C ASP A 430 12.73 -18.37 19.16
N GLU A 431 12.22 -17.17 18.80
CA GLU A 431 11.80 -16.17 19.79
C GLU A 431 10.74 -16.70 20.78
N LEU A 432 9.77 -17.48 20.31
CA LEU A 432 8.75 -18.08 21.16
C LEU A 432 9.34 -19.15 22.09
N ILE A 433 10.29 -19.94 21.60
CA ILE A 433 11.01 -20.96 22.37
C ILE A 433 11.87 -20.30 23.46
N GLN A 434 12.62 -19.26 23.12
CA GLN A 434 13.38 -18.47 24.09
C GLN A 434 12.46 -17.84 25.16
N ALA A 435 11.21 -17.54 24.81
CA ALA A 435 10.18 -17.07 25.74
C ALA A 435 9.40 -18.20 26.47
N GLY A 436 9.85 -19.46 26.36
CA GLY A 436 9.33 -20.59 27.12
C GLY A 436 8.15 -21.34 26.47
N ALA A 437 8.04 -21.35 25.14
CA ALA A 437 7.04 -22.17 24.45
C ALA A 437 7.22 -23.67 24.76
N ARG A 438 6.15 -24.34 25.21
CA ARG A 438 6.20 -25.74 25.66
C ARG A 438 6.09 -26.75 24.52
N ALA A 439 6.81 -27.88 24.63
CA ALA A 439 6.74 -28.97 23.65
C ALA A 439 5.39 -29.72 23.67
N ASP A 440 4.72 -29.77 24.82
CA ASP A 440 3.44 -30.46 25.04
C ASP A 440 2.22 -29.69 24.50
N CYS A 441 2.41 -28.57 23.80
CA CYS A 441 1.35 -27.62 23.45
C CYS A 441 0.21 -28.18 22.58
N LEU A 442 0.43 -29.33 21.93
CA LEU A 442 -0.53 -30.04 21.09
C LEU A 442 -1.01 -31.37 21.70
N ALA A 443 -0.59 -31.69 22.92
CA ALA A 443 -1.05 -32.90 23.62
C ALA A 443 -2.58 -32.87 23.79
N GLY A 444 -3.26 -33.93 23.34
CA GLY A 444 -4.72 -34.06 23.45
C GLY A 444 -5.53 -33.43 22.29
N THR A 445 -4.91 -32.84 21.27
CA THR A 445 -5.62 -32.58 20.00
C THR A 445 -5.78 -33.92 19.28
N GLY A 446 -6.99 -34.49 19.23
CA GLY A 446 -7.31 -35.89 18.91
C GLY A 446 -6.94 -36.45 17.52
N GLY A 447 -5.74 -36.18 17.01
CA GLY A 447 -5.08 -36.94 15.95
C GLY A 447 -3.73 -37.46 16.49
N GLU A 448 -3.52 -38.77 16.42
CA GLU A 448 -2.39 -39.48 17.04
C GLU A 448 -1.00 -39.07 16.50
N ASP A 449 -0.92 -38.27 15.42
CA ASP A 449 0.32 -37.93 14.70
C ASP A 449 0.75 -36.44 14.72
N VAL A 450 -0.01 -35.53 15.35
CA VAL A 450 0.28 -34.08 15.29
C VAL A 450 0.99 -33.61 16.56
N SER A 451 2.32 -33.52 16.52
CA SER A 451 3.15 -32.99 17.59
C SER A 451 3.89 -31.72 17.14
N ALA A 452 4.42 -30.95 18.09
CA ALA A 452 5.24 -29.78 17.76
C ALA A 452 6.47 -30.18 16.93
N SER A 453 7.14 -31.28 17.33
CA SER A 453 8.30 -31.84 16.61
C SER A 453 7.95 -32.26 15.18
N SER A 454 6.83 -32.97 14.96
CA SER A 454 6.45 -33.40 13.60
C SER A 454 6.13 -32.21 12.68
N ILE A 455 5.56 -31.13 13.22
CA ILE A 455 5.34 -29.88 12.48
C ILE A 455 6.66 -29.19 12.14
N LEU A 456 7.55 -29.00 13.12
CA LEU A 456 8.83 -28.30 12.92
C LEU A 456 9.69 -29.01 11.86
N ARG A 457 9.80 -30.35 11.93
CA ARG A 457 10.52 -31.15 10.94
C ARG A 457 9.89 -31.05 9.56
N GLY A 458 8.56 -31.10 9.48
CA GLY A 458 7.84 -30.96 8.22
C GLY A 458 8.03 -29.60 7.56
N VAL A 459 8.03 -28.50 8.32
CA VAL A 459 8.10 -27.12 7.76
C VAL A 459 9.53 -26.64 7.51
N PHE A 460 10.50 -27.03 8.34
CA PHE A 460 11.87 -26.51 8.29
C PHE A 460 12.92 -27.53 7.85
N GLY A 461 12.56 -28.81 7.76
CA GLY A 461 13.50 -29.91 7.56
C GLY A 461 14.25 -30.29 8.84
N GLU A 462 14.86 -31.47 8.81
CA GLU A 462 15.52 -32.12 9.95
C GLU A 462 16.58 -31.23 10.65
N GLY A 463 17.46 -30.59 9.88
CA GLY A 463 18.56 -29.81 10.44
C GLY A 463 18.09 -28.60 11.25
N ARG A 464 17.24 -27.76 10.66
CA ARG A 464 16.69 -26.57 11.32
C ARG A 464 15.78 -26.94 12.49
N ALA A 465 14.95 -27.96 12.33
CA ALA A 465 14.05 -28.42 13.39
C ALA A 465 14.82 -28.95 14.61
N SER A 466 15.90 -29.71 14.40
CA SER A 466 16.74 -30.22 15.50
C SER A 466 17.30 -29.11 16.39
N VAL A 467 17.71 -27.97 15.79
CA VAL A 467 18.18 -26.80 16.55
C VAL A 467 17.07 -26.23 17.45
N LEU A 468 15.85 -26.08 16.92
CA LEU A 468 14.71 -25.58 17.70
C LEU A 468 14.31 -26.58 18.80
N GLU A 469 14.29 -27.87 18.50
CA GLU A 469 13.98 -28.93 19.48
C GLU A 469 15.01 -28.97 20.64
N GLN A 470 16.30 -28.79 20.34
CA GLN A 470 17.34 -28.70 21.37
C GLN A 470 17.17 -27.44 22.23
N ALA A 471 16.88 -26.29 21.61
CA ALA A 471 16.61 -25.05 22.33
C ALA A 471 15.38 -25.17 23.26
N MET A 472 14.32 -25.86 22.83
CA MET A 472 13.15 -26.13 23.67
C MET A 472 13.50 -26.97 24.90
N LYS A 473 14.24 -28.07 24.72
CA LYS A 473 14.68 -28.92 25.84
C LYS A 473 15.53 -28.16 26.85
N ALA A 474 16.50 -27.37 26.37
CA ALA A 474 17.35 -26.56 27.24
C ALA A 474 16.52 -25.57 28.08
N ARG A 475 15.49 -24.94 27.50
CA ARG A 475 14.60 -24.03 28.21
C ARG A 475 13.69 -24.73 29.22
N GLU A 476 13.22 -25.94 28.90
CA GLU A 476 12.45 -26.77 29.84
C GLU A 476 13.32 -27.15 31.06
N GLU A 477 14.56 -27.58 30.85
CA GLU A 477 15.53 -27.90 31.92
C GLU A 477 15.87 -26.69 32.80
N GLU A 478 16.08 -25.50 32.21
CA GLU A 478 16.31 -24.25 32.96
C GLU A 478 15.12 -23.86 33.84
N ALA A 479 13.89 -24.06 33.36
CA ALA A 479 12.67 -23.78 34.11
C ALA A 479 12.47 -24.75 35.29
N GLU A 480 12.79 -26.04 35.10
CA GLU A 480 12.76 -27.05 36.15
C GLU A 480 13.81 -26.78 37.26
N GLN A 481 15.02 -26.36 36.89
CA GLN A 481 16.07 -26.00 37.86
C GLN A 481 15.73 -24.73 38.65
N SER A 482 15.11 -23.75 38.00
CA SER A 482 14.69 -22.49 38.62
C SER A 482 13.53 -22.70 39.60
N SER A 483 12.58 -23.58 39.27
CA SER A 483 11.46 -23.95 40.15
C SER A 483 11.88 -24.87 41.30
N GLY A 484 12.85 -25.77 41.08
CA GLY A 484 13.47 -26.58 42.13
C GLY A 484 14.25 -25.76 43.15
N SER A 485 14.94 -24.71 42.72
CA SER A 485 15.70 -23.82 43.62
C SER A 485 14.82 -22.91 44.47
N CYS A 486 13.63 -22.54 43.99
CA CYS A 486 12.68 -21.70 44.74
C CYS A 486 11.88 -22.47 45.81
N ASN A 487 11.86 -23.81 45.75
CA ASN A 487 11.25 -24.69 46.75
C ASN A 487 12.22 -25.11 47.88
N ILE A 488 13.48 -24.66 47.84
CA ILE A 488 14.54 -25.01 48.80
C ILE A 488 14.94 -23.79 49.68
N MET A 489 14.34 -22.61 49.47
CA MET A 489 14.35 -21.49 50.43
C MET A 489 13.00 -21.38 51.12
#